data_AF-A0A353F904-F1
#
_entry.id   AF-A0A353F904-F1
#
_cell.length_a   1.000
_cell.length_b   1.000
_cell.length_c   1.000
_cell.angle_alpha   90.00
_cell.angle_beta   90.00
_cell.angle_gamma   90.00
#
_symmetry.space_group_name_H-M   'P 1'
#
loop_
_entity.id
_entity.type
_entity.pdbx_description
1 polymer ?
#
loop_
_entity_poly.entity_id
_entity_poly.type
_entity_poly.pdbx_seq_one_letter_code
_entity_poly.pdbx_strand_id
1 'polypeptide(L)'
;MLQAKIESVRKGRMGTIEFEMKVVPKMRKAQNFTVYPLGEDKNKITIQSKNRIASIDMRTGQGKISNPPRANSCFADLQFGNPLSFQVMEVDRVELIKRIAATASSRAGSNGIMFTDNSKASYLLKLLPVEGEESQDLRTNQ
;
A
#
# COMPACT_ATOMS: atom_id res chain seq x y z
N MET A 1 15.24 -10.17 -0.19
CA MET A 1 13.80 -9.86 -0.18
C MET A 1 13.40 -9.36 -1.56
N LEU A 2 12.18 -9.63 -2.06
CA LEU A 2 11.74 -9.10 -3.36
C LEU A 2 11.53 -7.59 -3.27
N GLN A 3 11.65 -6.86 -4.39
CA GLN A 3 11.46 -5.41 -4.41
C GLN A 3 10.20 -5.06 -5.21
N ALA A 4 9.35 -4.20 -4.66
CA ALA A 4 8.25 -3.57 -5.39
C ALA A 4 8.73 -2.27 -6.02
N LYS A 5 8.46 -2.11 -7.32
CA LYS A 5 8.60 -0.84 -8.04
C LYS A 5 7.22 -0.25 -8.26
N ILE A 6 7.06 1.02 -7.92
CA ILE A 6 5.84 1.80 -8.17
C ILE A 6 6.09 2.68 -9.39
N GLU A 7 5.20 2.65 -10.38
CA GLU A 7 5.40 3.34 -11.66
C GLU A 7 4.48 4.56 -11.82
N SER A 8 3.19 4.41 -11.50
CA SER A 8 2.20 5.47 -11.61
C SER A 8 1.24 5.46 -10.43
N VAL A 9 0.81 6.64 -9.96
CA VAL A 9 -0.12 6.81 -8.84
C VAL A 9 -1.20 7.81 -9.23
N ARG A 10 -2.47 7.44 -9.09
CA ARG A 10 -3.62 8.29 -9.44
C ARG A 10 -4.79 8.07 -8.49
N LYS A 11 -5.76 8.98 -8.48
CA LYS A 11 -7.03 8.77 -7.78
C LYS A 11 -7.95 7.89 -8.62
N GLY A 12 -8.46 6.82 -8.03
CA GLY A 12 -9.42 5.89 -8.64
C GLY A 12 -10.87 6.37 -8.53
N ARG A 13 -11.77 5.63 -9.18
CA ARG A 13 -13.22 5.96 -9.20
C ARG A 13 -13.90 5.85 -7.84
N MET A 14 -13.38 4.98 -6.96
CA MET A 14 -13.83 4.86 -5.56
C MET A 14 -13.40 6.04 -4.68
N GLY A 15 -12.65 7.01 -5.22
CA GLY A 15 -12.13 8.13 -4.46
C GLY A 15 -10.89 7.80 -3.62
N THR A 16 -10.42 6.55 -3.63
CA THR A 16 -9.12 6.11 -3.08
C THR A 16 -8.03 6.17 -4.16
N ILE A 17 -6.82 5.72 -3.85
CA ILE A 17 -5.69 5.68 -4.78
C ILE A 17 -5.66 4.37 -5.58
N GLU A 18 -5.31 4.48 -6.85
CA GLU A 18 -4.87 3.39 -7.71
C GLU A 18 -3.41 3.61 -8.10
N PHE A 19 -2.60 2.55 -8.13
CA PHE A 19 -1.23 2.65 -8.59
C PHE A 19 -0.75 1.39 -9.30
N GLU A 20 0.20 1.56 -10.20
CA GLU A 20 0.87 0.46 -10.89
C GLU A 20 2.07 -0.02 -10.07
N MET A 21 2.09 -1.32 -9.80
CA MET A 21 3.17 -1.96 -9.04
C MET A 21 3.67 -3.22 -9.74
N LYS A 22 4.99 -3.42 -9.68
CA LYS A 22 5.68 -4.64 -10.11
C LYS A 22 6.61 -5.16 -9.01
N VAL A 23 6.39 -6.40 -8.57
CA VAL A 23 7.31 -7.11 -7.65
C VAL A 23 8.38 -7.85 -8.47
N VAL A 24 9.63 -7.41 -8.39
CA VAL A 24 10.75 -7.92 -9.17
C VAL A 24 11.54 -8.97 -8.38
N PRO A 25 11.98 -10.09 -9.01
CA PRO A 25 11.77 -10.50 -10.40
C PRO A 25 10.49 -11.34 -10.64
N LYS A 26 9.58 -11.46 -9.66
CA LYS A 26 8.47 -12.42 -9.72
C LYS A 26 7.33 -12.06 -10.66
N MET A 27 7.11 -10.78 -10.95
CA MET A 27 6.05 -10.32 -11.84
C MET A 27 6.61 -9.98 -13.22
N ARG A 28 6.00 -10.52 -14.28
CA ARG A 28 6.37 -10.22 -15.68
C ARG A 28 6.15 -8.74 -16.02
N LYS A 29 4.98 -8.19 -15.65
CA LYS A 29 4.56 -6.80 -15.91
C LYS A 29 3.96 -6.16 -14.65
N ALA A 30 3.96 -4.84 -14.60
CA ALA A 30 3.22 -4.10 -13.57
C ALA A 30 1.72 -4.41 -13.67
N GLN A 31 1.04 -4.35 -12.53
CA GLN A 31 -0.41 -4.48 -12.44
C GLN A 31 -0.98 -3.26 -11.73
N ASN A 32 -2.16 -2.82 -12.14
CA ASN A 32 -2.89 -1.74 -11.46
C ASN A 32 -3.53 -2.29 -10.18
N PHE A 33 -3.19 -1.70 -9.05
CA PHE A 33 -3.73 -2.02 -7.74
C PHE A 33 -4.59 -0.86 -7.23
N THR A 34 -5.79 -1.18 -6.78
CA THR A 34 -6.66 -0.25 -6.06
C THR A 34 -6.43 -0.40 -4.56
N VAL A 35 -6.22 0.71 -3.87
CA VAL A 35 -6.12 0.77 -2.41
C VAL A 35 -7.52 0.67 -1.81
N TYR A 36 -7.68 -0.27 -0.88
CA TYR A 36 -8.91 -0.38 -0.12
C TYR A 36 -9.02 0.76 0.90
N PRO A 37 -10.24 1.26 1.14
CA PRO A 37 -10.49 2.26 2.17
C PRO A 37 -9.88 1.82 3.51
N LEU A 38 -9.21 2.75 4.19
CA LEU A 38 -8.51 2.40 5.42
C LEU A 38 -9.51 2.23 6.57
N GLY A 39 -9.48 1.04 7.17
CA GLY A 39 -10.25 0.67 8.35
C GLY A 39 -9.51 0.97 9.66
N GLU A 40 -9.66 0.09 10.65
CA GLU A 40 -9.08 0.29 11.98
C GLU A 40 -7.56 0.07 12.06
N ASP A 41 -7.00 -0.76 11.19
CA ASP A 41 -5.55 -0.92 11.09
C ASP A 41 -4.94 0.30 10.39
N LYS A 42 -4.35 1.19 11.19
CA LYS A 42 -3.86 2.51 10.75
C LYS A 42 -2.52 2.46 10.04
N ASN A 43 -1.82 1.32 10.09
CA ASN A 43 -0.48 1.22 9.54
C ASN A 43 -0.44 0.38 8.27
N LYS A 44 -1.42 -0.49 8.07
CA LYS A 44 -1.44 -1.44 6.97
C LYS A 44 -2.48 -1.04 5.94
N ILE A 45 -2.07 -1.01 4.68
CA ILE A 45 -3.00 -0.90 3.56
C ILE A 45 -3.22 -2.27 2.94
N THR A 46 -4.45 -2.50 2.47
CA THR A 46 -4.76 -3.60 1.56
C THR A 46 -4.91 -3.05 0.16
N ILE A 47 -4.32 -3.74 -0.81
CA ILE A 47 -4.37 -3.38 -2.21
C ILE A 47 -4.82 -4.57 -3.05
N GLN A 48 -5.62 -4.33 -4.08
CA GLN A 48 -6.13 -5.39 -4.95
C GLN A 48 -6.01 -5.02 -6.42
N SER A 49 -5.54 -5.97 -7.21
CA SER A 49 -5.57 -5.97 -8.67
C SER A 49 -6.54 -7.05 -9.16
N LYS A 50 -6.65 -7.23 -10.47
CA LYS A 50 -7.52 -8.27 -11.06
C LYS A 50 -7.22 -9.68 -10.54
N ASN A 51 -5.95 -10.01 -10.39
CA ASN A 51 -5.49 -11.37 -10.10
C ASN A 51 -4.57 -11.43 -8.87
N ARG A 52 -4.49 -10.38 -8.04
CA ARG A 52 -3.65 -10.38 -6.84
C ARG A 52 -4.24 -9.48 -5.79
N ILE A 53 -4.16 -9.93 -4.55
CA ILE A 53 -4.35 -9.10 -3.38
C ILE A 53 -3.01 -8.98 -2.66
N ALA A 54 -2.75 -7.83 -2.07
CA ALA A 54 -1.54 -7.57 -1.31
C ALA A 54 -1.88 -6.75 -0.07
N SER A 55 -0.98 -6.80 0.90
CA SER A 55 -0.99 -5.88 2.03
C SER A 55 0.40 -5.31 2.24
N ILE A 56 0.47 -4.03 2.60
CA ILE A 56 1.72 -3.30 2.84
C ILE A 56 1.62 -2.63 4.20
N ASP A 57 2.61 -2.86 5.05
CA ASP A 57 2.85 -2.06 6.25
C ASP A 57 3.51 -0.75 5.83
N MET A 58 2.78 0.36 5.96
CA MET A 58 3.22 1.69 5.56
C MET A 58 4.27 2.28 6.50
N ARG A 59 4.49 1.68 7.68
CA ARG A 59 5.58 2.08 8.57
C ARG A 59 6.92 1.55 8.06
N THR A 60 6.96 0.31 7.61
CA THR A 60 8.21 -0.38 7.26
C THR A 60 8.41 -0.52 5.75
N GLY A 61 7.35 -0.38 4.95
CA GLY A 61 7.33 -0.69 3.52
C GLY A 61 7.30 -2.20 3.23
N GLN A 62 7.24 -3.05 4.25
CA GLN A 62 7.17 -4.50 4.06
C GLN A 62 5.78 -4.90 3.61
N GLY A 63 5.71 -5.75 2.60
CA GLY A 63 4.45 -6.21 2.04
C GLY A 63 4.40 -7.72 1.81
N LYS A 64 3.18 -8.24 1.73
CA LYS A 64 2.86 -9.61 1.33
C LYS A 64 1.89 -9.56 0.16
N ILE A 65 2.16 -10.33 -0.89
CA ILE A 65 1.31 -10.41 -2.08
C ILE A 65 0.92 -11.85 -2.35
N SER A 66 -0.35 -12.09 -2.67
CA SER A 66 -0.82 -13.41 -3.06
C SER A 66 -0.11 -13.88 -4.33
N ASN A 67 0.08 -15.19 -4.45
CA ASN A 67 0.37 -15.79 -5.75
C ASN A 67 -0.81 -15.53 -6.72
N PRO A 68 -0.58 -15.49 -8.04
CA PRO A 68 -1.67 -15.25 -8.97
C PRO A 68 -2.61 -16.47 -8.94
N PRO A 69 -3.88 -16.33 -8.53
CA PRO A 69 -4.84 -17.42 -8.62
C PRO A 69 -5.22 -17.64 -10.07
N ARG A 70 -5.78 -18.83 -10.37
CA ARG A 70 -6.29 -19.17 -11.71
C ARG A 70 -7.41 -18.21 -12.15
N ALA A 71 -8.20 -17.66 -11.22
CA ALA A 71 -9.13 -16.56 -11.42
C ALA A 71 -9.48 -15.90 -10.07
N ASN A 72 -9.53 -14.56 -10.03
CA ASN A 72 -9.94 -13.71 -8.89
C ASN A 72 -9.11 -13.88 -7.60
N SER A 73 -8.61 -12.77 -7.06
CA SER A 73 -7.91 -12.76 -5.77
C SER A 73 -8.81 -12.30 -4.63
N CYS A 74 -8.69 -12.94 -3.47
CA CYS A 74 -9.42 -12.60 -2.25
C CYS A 74 -8.51 -12.65 -1.01
N PHE A 75 -8.98 -12.13 0.13
CA PHE A 75 -8.22 -12.09 1.38
C PHE A 75 -7.71 -13.46 1.87
N ALA A 76 -8.44 -14.54 1.58
CA ALA A 76 -8.00 -15.89 1.94
C ALA A 76 -6.66 -16.26 1.28
N ASP A 77 -6.36 -15.71 0.10
CA ASP A 77 -5.10 -15.95 -0.60
C ASP A 77 -3.88 -15.39 0.15
N LEU A 78 -4.06 -14.33 0.95
CA LEU A 78 -3.00 -13.81 1.80
C LEU A 78 -2.75 -14.67 3.04
N GLN A 79 -3.75 -15.43 3.50
CA GLN A 79 -3.66 -16.24 4.71
C GLN A 79 -3.17 -17.66 4.40
N PHE A 80 -3.70 -18.28 3.35
CA PHE A 80 -3.47 -19.69 3.04
C PHE A 80 -2.66 -19.91 1.75
N GLY A 81 -2.48 -18.88 0.92
CA GLY A 81 -1.92 -18.99 -0.44
C GLY A 81 -0.39 -18.88 -0.56
N ASN A 82 0.36 -19.04 0.54
CA ASN A 82 1.81 -18.88 0.60
C ASN A 82 2.30 -17.57 -0.04
N PRO A 83 1.90 -16.40 0.49
CA PRO A 83 2.16 -15.12 -0.14
C PRO A 83 3.66 -14.82 -0.21
N LEU A 84 4.04 -14.12 -1.28
CA LEU A 84 5.40 -13.63 -1.46
C LEU A 84 5.62 -12.36 -0.64
N SER A 85 6.75 -12.29 0.06
CA SER A 85 7.15 -11.08 0.78
C SER A 85 7.96 -10.14 -0.12
N PHE A 86 7.69 -8.84 -0.03
CA PHE A 86 8.37 -7.81 -0.80
C PHE A 86 8.61 -6.55 0.03
N GLN A 87 9.48 -5.68 -0.46
CA GLN A 87 9.79 -4.37 0.12
C GLN A 87 9.44 -3.26 -0.86
N VAL A 88 8.71 -2.26 -0.40
CA VAL A 88 8.52 -0.98 -1.08
C VAL A 88 9.69 -0.05 -0.73
N MET A 89 10.24 0.63 -1.73
CA MET A 89 11.30 1.62 -1.51
C MET A 89 10.79 2.78 -0.66
N GLU A 90 11.66 3.36 0.17
CA GLU A 90 11.26 4.45 1.06
C GLU A 90 10.67 5.65 0.32
N VAL A 91 11.28 6.06 -0.79
CA VAL A 91 10.80 7.16 -1.63
C VAL A 91 9.37 6.90 -2.10
N ASP A 92 9.11 5.71 -2.66
CA ASP A 92 7.79 5.30 -3.14
C ASP A 92 6.79 5.19 -1.98
N ARG A 93 7.22 4.67 -0.83
CA ARG A 93 6.40 4.54 0.39
C ARG A 93 5.94 5.91 0.88
N VAL A 94 6.86 6.87 0.96
CA VAL A 94 6.56 8.26 1.39
C VAL A 94 5.57 8.92 0.43
N GLU A 95 5.77 8.76 -0.88
CA GLU A 95 4.83 9.29 -1.88
C GLU A 95 3.45 8.64 -1.76
N LEU A 96 3.39 7.32 -1.60
CA LEU A 96 2.12 6.59 -1.39
C LEU A 96 1.41 7.07 -0.12
N ILE A 97 2.12 7.27 0.99
CA ILE A 97 1.54 7.82 2.24
C ILE A 97 0.87 9.16 1.96
N LYS A 98 1.58 10.10 1.32
CA LYS A 98 1.06 11.44 1.02
C LYS A 98 -0.19 11.37 0.13
N ARG A 99 -0.12 10.57 -0.94
CA ARG A 99 -1.23 10.41 -1.90
C ARG A 99 -2.46 9.76 -1.28
N ILE A 100 -2.28 8.70 -0.49
CA ILE A 100 -3.39 8.02 0.18
C ILE A 100 -4.01 8.93 1.24
N ALA A 101 -3.20 9.60 2.06
CA ALA A 101 -3.70 10.53 3.07
C ALA A 101 -4.50 11.70 2.47
N ALA A 102 -4.10 12.20 1.29
CA ALA A 102 -4.85 13.23 0.56
C ALA A 102 -6.25 12.77 0.08
N THR A 103 -6.54 11.45 0.12
CA THR A 103 -7.88 10.90 -0.18
C THR A 103 -8.77 10.71 1.05
N ALA A 104 -8.33 11.19 2.22
CA ALA A 104 -9.12 11.11 3.45
C ALA A 104 -10.46 11.84 3.30
N SER A 105 -11.56 11.11 3.47
CA SER A 105 -12.92 11.66 3.44
C SER A 105 -13.90 10.66 4.06
N SER A 106 -14.89 11.16 4.81
CA SER A 106 -16.03 10.34 5.26
C SER A 106 -16.97 9.93 4.13
N ARG A 107 -16.79 10.53 2.94
CA ARG A 107 -17.56 10.26 1.72
C ARG A 107 -16.62 10.21 0.51
N ALA A 108 -15.60 9.36 0.54
CA ALA A 108 -14.72 9.16 -0.61
C ALA A 108 -15.51 8.49 -1.76
N GLY A 109 -15.39 9.07 -2.96
CA GLY A 109 -16.09 8.60 -4.17
C GLY A 109 -16.48 9.78 -5.06
N SER A 110 -16.24 9.69 -6.37
CA SER A 110 -16.53 10.78 -7.32
C SER A 110 -17.80 10.58 -8.13
N ASN A 111 -18.42 9.40 -8.07
CA ASN A 111 -19.49 9.00 -8.98
C ASN A 111 -20.91 9.32 -8.46
N GLY A 112 -21.04 10.00 -7.31
CA GLY A 112 -22.31 10.44 -6.73
C GLY A 112 -23.23 9.33 -6.17
N ILE A 113 -23.01 8.06 -6.56
CA ILE A 113 -23.88 6.92 -6.23
C ILE A 113 -23.32 6.08 -5.08
N MET A 114 -22.01 5.85 -5.06
CA MET A 114 -21.34 5.03 -4.05
C MET A 114 -20.28 5.87 -3.35
N PHE A 115 -20.40 5.92 -2.02
CA PHE A 115 -19.43 6.56 -1.15
C PHE A 115 -18.83 5.50 -0.23
N THR A 116 -17.58 5.69 0.16
CA THR A 116 -16.95 4.88 1.19
C THR A 116 -16.25 5.78 2.19
N ASP A 117 -16.30 5.41 3.46
CA ASP A 117 -15.53 6.09 4.48
C ASP A 117 -14.06 5.71 4.34
N ASN A 118 -13.23 6.71 4.04
CA ASN A 118 -11.78 6.62 3.98
C ASN A 118 -11.14 7.69 4.90
N SER A 119 -11.88 8.23 5.87
CA SER A 119 -11.43 9.32 6.76
C SER A 119 -10.13 8.99 7.49
N LYS A 120 -9.92 7.71 7.82
CA LYS A 120 -8.74 7.19 8.52
C LYS A 120 -7.46 7.21 7.68
N ALA A 121 -7.54 7.46 6.37
CA ALA A 121 -6.36 7.59 5.51
C ALA A 121 -5.40 8.70 5.97
N SER A 122 -5.92 9.77 6.58
CA SER A 122 -5.13 10.86 7.16
C SER A 122 -4.13 10.40 8.23
N TYR A 123 -4.40 9.28 8.90
CA TYR A 123 -3.51 8.74 9.94
C TYR A 123 -2.16 8.26 9.40
N LEU A 124 -2.05 7.95 8.10
CA LEU A 124 -0.79 7.55 7.51
C LEU A 124 0.26 8.67 7.55
N LEU A 125 -0.13 9.94 7.63
CA LEU A 125 0.81 11.06 7.75
C LEU A 125 1.68 10.96 9.00
N LYS A 126 1.20 10.27 10.05
CA LYS A 126 1.97 10.01 11.28
C LYS A 126 3.12 9.02 11.10
N LEU A 127 3.19 8.35 9.95
CA LEU A 127 4.22 7.37 9.61
C LEU A 127 5.31 7.97 8.71
N LEU A 128 5.17 9.24 8.32
CA LEU A 128 6.24 9.93 7.62
C LEU A 128 7.43 10.11 8.58
N PRO A 129 8.67 9.95 8.07
CA PRO A 129 9.84 10.29 8.86
C PRO A 129 9.76 11.76 9.27
N VAL A 130 10.01 12.04 10.54
CA VAL A 130 10.12 13.42 11.04
C VAL A 130 11.43 13.98 10.50
N GLU A 131 11.39 15.11 9.81
CA GLU A 131 12.60 15.80 9.39
C GLU A 131 13.40 16.17 10.66
N GLY A 132 14.53 15.49 10.90
CA GLY A 132 15.44 15.78 12.01
C GLY A 132 15.90 14.62 12.90
N GLU A 133 15.41 13.39 12.74
CA GLU A 133 15.96 12.22 13.45
C GLU A 133 17.02 11.50 12.58
N GLU A 134 18.19 12.15 12.43
CA GLU A 134 19.41 11.42 12.07
C GLU A 134 19.88 10.61 13.28
N SER A 135 20.15 9.33 13.00
CA SER A 135 20.64 8.27 13.88
C SER A 135 21.65 8.71 14.95
N GLN A 136 21.20 8.82 16.20
CA GLN A 136 22.08 8.75 17.38
C GLN A 136 22.10 7.32 17.94
N ASP A 137 22.65 6.37 17.18
CA ASP A 137 22.97 5.03 17.71
C ASP A 137 24.32 4.55 17.15
N LEU A 138 25.36 5.34 17.36
CA LEU A 138 26.76 4.98 17.10
C LEU A 138 27.70 5.53 18.18
N ARG A 139 27.34 5.43 19.47
CA ARG A 139 28.28 5.72 20.58
C ARG A 139 28.01 4.89 21.83
N THR A 140 28.24 3.57 21.74
CA THR A 140 28.66 2.81 22.93
C THR A 140 29.56 1.66 22.50
N ASN A 141 30.83 1.99 22.24
CA ASN A 141 31.96 1.07 22.35
C ASN A 141 33.21 1.92 22.59
N GLN A 142 33.41 2.27 23.85
CA GLN A 142 34.72 2.50 24.47
C GLN A 142 34.68 1.94 25.88
#